data_AF-A0A9N8DVM8-F1
#
_entry.id   AF-A0A9N8DVM8-F1
#
_cell.length_a   1.000
_cell.length_b   1.000
_cell.length_c   1.000
_cell.angle_alpha   90.00
_cell.angle_beta   90.00
_cell.angle_gamma   90.00
#
_symmetry.space_group_name_H-M   'P 1'
#
loop_
_entity.id
_entity.type
_entity.pdbx_description
1 polymer ?
#
loop_
_entity_poly.entity_id
_entity_poly.type
_entity_poly.pdbx_seq_one_letter_code
_entity_poly.pdbx_strand_id
1 'polypeptide(L)'
;MLRPALSFISCGLLLLPACILPGCFSLSLIPTKLSAVKEETSSLSRREWWNTNLLQLSVGGLLSTWVPEHATAAPITTPYLMEEYFQPPNTAADQGRFYFPTLTPPFAKRATYQYTLGRNAWALEQLLTFANVSATIRCNVVQLESTGGLWVHSPQWPTGEFCYLLDQLQGDVEHIVLPCNALEHKAPMKAFIQKYPKAQVWISPGQYGPFGSCGLDTDFDTKKTSSTMGYRVDGILGDNMAQPPSWAKEFDMAILYVDIPENAGPVSEVAFCHKPTKTLVATDAVVYIPTDAPNIFTTYFDTDTVRDDPTFWPKTVLQAVFLPLRTNNNNNYPGFGAIENRLVRAPILRAFADARAPNAVKDWVAKIATQFDFDRIITSHFASPIAATPQDFASCFSYLTPIMGNSNSKLPPIACQDWELLEGLNQVIAENKLGAPATFDYKKDCQ
;
A
#
# COMPACT_ATOMS: atom_id res chain seq x y z
N MET A 1 30.92 12.01 15.42
CA MET A 1 31.36 10.72 14.84
C MET A 1 30.27 10.24 13.89
N LEU A 2 30.47 10.44 12.58
CA LEU A 2 29.50 10.04 11.55
C LEU A 2 29.45 8.51 11.47
N ARG A 3 28.31 7.93 11.82
CA ARG A 3 28.01 6.51 11.60
C ARG A 3 27.60 6.33 10.12
N PRO A 4 28.24 5.44 9.35
CA PRO A 4 27.80 5.16 7.98
C PRO A 4 26.51 4.35 8.06
N ALA A 5 25.38 4.95 7.70
CA ALA A 5 24.08 4.31 7.74
C ALA A 5 23.85 3.52 6.43
N LEU A 6 23.78 2.19 6.53
CA LEU A 6 23.14 1.33 5.53
C LEU A 6 21.60 1.46 5.65
N SER A 7 21.13 2.70 5.49
CA SER A 7 19.80 3.22 5.84
C SER A 7 18.67 2.78 4.90
N PHE A 8 18.80 1.71 4.13
CA PHE A 8 18.05 1.56 2.89
C PHE A 8 17.41 0.18 2.65
N ILE A 9 17.67 -0.83 3.48
CA ILE A 9 17.31 -2.23 3.17
C ILE A 9 15.92 -2.66 3.72
N SER A 10 15.32 -1.94 4.68
CA SER A 10 13.98 -2.30 5.20
C SER A 10 12.83 -1.82 4.29
N CYS A 11 13.07 -0.79 3.48
CA CYS A 11 12.26 -0.52 2.29
C CYS A 11 12.70 -1.51 1.23
N GLY A 12 11.79 -2.34 0.74
CA GLY A 12 11.96 -3.08 -0.51
C GLY A 12 12.11 -2.19 -1.75
N LEU A 13 12.79 -1.03 -1.66
CA LEU A 13 12.98 -0.07 -2.73
C LEU A 13 14.31 0.70 -2.74
N LEU A 14 15.24 0.50 -1.80
CA LEU A 14 16.45 1.33 -1.77
C LEU A 14 17.77 0.52 -1.73
N LEU A 15 18.39 0.37 -2.90
CA LEU A 15 19.83 0.12 -3.03
C LEU A 15 20.37 1.14 -4.04
N LEU A 16 21.10 2.15 -3.57
CA LEU A 16 21.91 3.03 -4.42
C LEU A 16 23.37 2.57 -4.34
N PRO A 17 24.07 2.36 -5.48
CA PRO A 17 25.51 2.38 -5.48
C PRO A 17 25.98 3.84 -5.35
N ALA A 18 26.85 4.09 -4.37
CA ALA A 18 27.59 5.33 -4.29
C ALA A 18 28.51 5.46 -5.52
N CYS A 19 28.38 6.54 -6.30
CA CYS A 19 29.50 7.38 -6.79
C CYS A 19 29.09 8.31 -7.96
N ILE A 20 29.77 9.47 -8.00
CA ILE A 20 29.92 10.46 -9.08
C ILE A 20 28.89 11.62 -9.11
N LEU A 21 29.31 12.74 -8.49
CA LEU A 21 28.84 14.10 -8.77
C LEU A 21 29.15 14.50 -10.23
N PRO A 22 28.28 15.27 -10.91
CA PRO A 22 28.72 16.15 -11.98
C PRO A 22 28.52 17.62 -11.62
N GLY A 23 29.58 18.39 -11.87
CA GLY A 23 29.62 19.82 -11.69
C GLY A 23 28.86 20.60 -12.78
N CYS A 24 28.61 21.85 -12.41
CA CYS A 24 28.23 23.01 -13.21
C CYS A 24 28.30 22.87 -14.73
N PHE A 25 27.16 23.01 -15.41
CA PHE A 25 27.08 23.81 -16.64
C PHE A 25 25.74 24.54 -16.70
N SER A 26 25.83 25.86 -16.63
CA SER A 26 24.81 26.84 -16.98
C SER A 26 24.68 26.90 -18.50
N LEU A 27 23.46 26.87 -19.05
CA LEU A 27 23.17 27.51 -20.33
C LEU A 27 21.70 27.92 -20.43
N SER A 28 21.54 29.15 -20.91
CA SER A 28 20.36 29.98 -20.98
C SER A 28 19.43 29.66 -22.14
N LEU A 29 18.13 29.72 -21.83
CA LEU A 29 16.97 30.16 -22.64
C LEU A 29 17.24 30.72 -24.04
N ILE A 30 16.48 30.26 -25.05
CA ILE A 30 15.72 31.11 -26.01
C ILE A 30 14.42 30.35 -26.43
N PRO A 31 13.24 31.01 -26.47
CA PRO A 31 11.96 30.39 -26.81
C PRO A 31 11.61 30.52 -28.30
N THR A 32 10.91 29.54 -28.86
CA THR A 32 10.21 29.68 -30.14
C THR A 32 8.70 29.59 -29.94
N LYS A 33 8.04 30.73 -30.16
CA LYS A 33 6.60 30.87 -30.42
C LYS A 33 6.23 30.10 -31.69
N LEU A 34 5.09 29.41 -31.68
CA LEU A 34 4.25 29.27 -32.86
C LEU A 34 2.78 29.18 -32.46
N SER A 35 1.99 29.73 -33.36
CA SER A 35 0.71 30.39 -33.18
C SER A 35 -0.49 29.46 -33.27
N ALA A 36 -1.58 29.92 -32.67
CA ALA A 36 -2.92 29.37 -32.74
C ALA A 36 -3.45 29.30 -34.18
N VAL A 37 -4.26 28.27 -34.43
CA VAL A 37 -5.32 28.27 -35.45
C VAL A 37 -6.63 27.93 -34.73
N LYS A 38 -7.60 28.82 -34.89
CA LYS A 38 -9.00 28.74 -34.48
C LYS A 38 -9.83 28.41 -35.72
N GLU A 39 -10.88 27.61 -35.55
CA GLU A 39 -12.26 27.75 -36.11
C GLU A 39 -12.95 26.37 -36.06
N GLU A 40 -13.98 26.20 -35.21
CA GLU A 40 -15.44 26.39 -35.44
C GLU A 40 -16.14 25.06 -35.84
N THR A 41 -16.84 24.40 -34.91
CA THR A 41 -18.29 24.44 -34.58
C THR A 41 -19.26 23.83 -35.60
N SER A 42 -19.96 22.77 -35.18
CA SER A 42 -21.36 22.43 -35.52
C SER A 42 -21.82 21.31 -34.56
N SER A 43 -22.60 21.53 -33.50
CA SER A 43 -24.04 21.82 -33.39
C SER A 43 -25.00 20.67 -33.76
N LEU A 44 -25.85 20.32 -32.78
CA LEU A 44 -27.19 19.68 -32.87
C LEU A 44 -27.22 18.13 -33.00
N SER A 45 -28.13 17.35 -32.39
CA SER A 45 -29.31 17.59 -31.53
C SER A 45 -29.88 16.28 -30.94
N ARG A 46 -30.57 16.41 -29.79
CA ARG A 46 -31.60 15.58 -29.14
C ARG A 46 -32.39 14.52 -29.95
N ARG A 47 -32.73 13.41 -29.26
CA ARG A 47 -34.03 12.66 -29.20
C ARG A 47 -33.88 11.48 -28.22
N GLU A 48 -34.43 11.48 -26.99
CA GLU A 48 -35.82 11.14 -26.57
C GLU A 48 -36.30 9.70 -26.92
N TRP A 49 -36.50 8.85 -25.90
CA TRP A 49 -37.83 8.48 -25.33
C TRP A 49 -38.11 6.97 -25.02
N TRP A 50 -38.98 6.78 -24.01
CA TRP A 50 -39.69 5.59 -23.44
C TRP A 50 -39.00 4.75 -22.32
N ASN A 51 -39.45 4.80 -21.04
CA ASN A 51 -40.69 4.28 -20.38
C ASN A 51 -40.59 2.77 -20.05
N THR A 52 -41.03 2.19 -18.92
CA THR A 52 -41.67 2.59 -17.66
C THR A 52 -41.63 1.39 -16.70
N ASN A 53 -41.79 1.69 -15.40
CA ASN A 53 -42.19 0.83 -14.27
C ASN A 53 -42.97 -0.46 -14.56
N LEU A 54 -42.66 -1.52 -13.79
CA LEU A 54 -43.66 -2.46 -13.27
C LEU A 54 -43.27 -2.90 -11.84
N LEU A 55 -44.00 -2.34 -10.87
CA LEU A 55 -44.21 -2.90 -9.53
C LEU A 55 -45.07 -4.16 -9.66
N GLN A 56 -44.70 -5.23 -8.94
CA GLN A 56 -45.66 -6.24 -8.52
C GLN A 56 -45.39 -6.62 -7.06
N LEU A 57 -46.25 -6.07 -6.19
CA LEU A 57 -46.45 -6.50 -4.81
C LEU A 57 -47.35 -7.74 -4.81
N SER A 58 -46.93 -8.79 -4.10
CA SER A 58 -47.83 -9.83 -3.61
C SER A 58 -47.58 -10.05 -2.12
N VAL A 59 -48.61 -9.75 -1.33
CA VAL A 59 -48.74 -10.01 0.10
C VAL A 59 -49.14 -11.47 0.30
N GLY A 60 -48.52 -12.17 1.27
CA GLY A 60 -49.06 -13.43 1.75
C GLY A 60 -48.18 -14.21 2.72
N GLY A 61 -48.51 -14.12 4.02
CA GLY A 61 -48.53 -15.31 4.89
C GLY A 61 -47.32 -15.54 5.81
N LEU A 62 -47.49 -15.13 7.07
CA LEU A 62 -46.70 -15.57 8.22
C LEU A 62 -46.78 -17.09 8.43
N LEU A 63 -45.63 -17.77 8.37
CA LEU A 63 -45.34 -18.99 9.13
C LEU A 63 -43.86 -18.93 9.54
N SER A 64 -43.58 -18.44 10.75
CA SER A 64 -42.23 -18.44 11.31
C SER A 64 -41.91 -19.81 11.92
N THR A 65 -41.39 -20.72 11.11
CA THR A 65 -40.58 -21.82 11.63
C THR A 65 -39.18 -21.28 11.88
N TRP A 66 -38.82 -21.14 13.16
CA TRP A 66 -37.48 -20.77 13.59
C TRP A 66 -36.52 -21.92 13.21
N VAL A 67 -35.90 -21.82 12.05
CA VAL A 67 -34.76 -22.65 11.67
C VAL A 67 -33.53 -21.85 12.10
N PRO A 68 -32.64 -22.38 12.96
CA PRO A 68 -31.38 -21.71 13.22
C PRO A 68 -30.66 -21.62 11.88
N GLU A 69 -30.45 -20.39 11.41
CA GLU A 69 -29.61 -20.06 10.28
C GLU A 69 -28.23 -20.60 10.59
N HIS A 70 -27.96 -21.83 10.12
CA HIS A 70 -26.61 -22.33 10.04
C HIS A 70 -25.94 -21.34 9.10
N ALA A 71 -25.04 -20.53 9.64
CA ALA A 71 -24.12 -19.75 8.85
C ALA A 71 -23.45 -20.75 7.89
N THR A 72 -23.95 -20.81 6.66
CA THR A 72 -23.32 -21.56 5.60
C THR A 72 -21.99 -20.86 5.41
N ALA A 73 -20.91 -21.50 5.87
CA ALA A 73 -19.56 -21.05 5.58
C ALA A 73 -19.53 -20.71 4.09
N ALA A 74 -19.25 -19.44 3.77
CA ALA A 74 -19.12 -19.00 2.40
C ALA A 74 -18.20 -19.99 1.68
N PRO A 75 -18.53 -20.42 0.44
CA PRO A 75 -17.62 -21.27 -0.30
C PRO A 75 -16.23 -20.63 -0.27
N ILE A 76 -15.22 -21.41 0.13
CA ILE A 76 -13.82 -20.96 0.19
C ILE A 76 -13.42 -20.64 -1.25
N THR A 77 -13.65 -19.39 -1.64
CA THR A 77 -13.30 -18.84 -2.94
C THR A 77 -11.90 -18.29 -2.81
N THR A 78 -11.06 -18.59 -3.79
CA THR A 78 -9.70 -18.01 -3.85
C THR A 78 -9.82 -16.49 -3.86
N PRO A 79 -8.94 -15.73 -3.17
CA PRO A 79 -8.99 -14.28 -3.19
C PRO A 79 -9.07 -13.71 -4.59
N TYR A 80 -9.96 -12.73 -4.79
CA TYR A 80 -10.19 -12.10 -6.08
C TYR A 80 -10.42 -10.60 -5.93
N LEU A 81 -10.17 -9.83 -6.99
CA LEU A 81 -10.49 -8.42 -7.01
C LEU A 81 -12.00 -8.22 -7.09
N MET A 82 -12.51 -7.34 -6.25
CA MET A 82 -13.92 -6.98 -6.24
C MET A 82 -14.20 -5.97 -7.37
N GLU A 83 -14.22 -6.47 -8.62
CA GLU A 83 -14.34 -5.69 -9.85
C GLU A 83 -15.54 -4.74 -9.88
N GLU A 84 -16.60 -5.03 -9.10
CA GLU A 84 -17.74 -4.14 -8.96
C GLU A 84 -17.37 -2.73 -8.44
N TYR A 85 -16.25 -2.60 -7.73
CA TYR A 85 -15.72 -1.33 -7.23
C TYR A 85 -14.68 -0.69 -8.16
N PHE A 86 -14.29 -1.34 -9.26
CA PHE A 86 -13.31 -0.83 -10.22
C PHE A 86 -13.98 0.09 -11.25
N GLN A 87 -14.61 1.15 -10.75
CA GLN A 87 -15.10 2.24 -11.59
C GLN A 87 -13.93 3.07 -12.13
N PRO A 88 -14.08 3.75 -13.28
CA PRO A 88 -13.08 4.71 -13.74
C PRO A 88 -12.72 5.70 -12.61
N PRO A 89 -11.43 5.96 -12.36
CA PRO A 89 -11.03 6.82 -11.26
C PRO A 89 -11.45 8.26 -11.51
N ASN A 90 -11.78 8.96 -10.43
CA ASN A 90 -11.88 10.41 -10.45
C ASN A 90 -10.47 11.02 -10.47
N THR A 91 -10.28 12.04 -11.28
CA THR A 91 -9.03 12.80 -11.40
C THR A 91 -9.36 14.27 -11.65
N ALA A 92 -8.57 15.18 -11.10
CA ALA A 92 -8.80 16.62 -11.15
C ALA A 92 -7.49 17.34 -11.50
N ALA A 93 -6.96 17.02 -12.68
CA ALA A 93 -5.63 17.46 -13.13
C ALA A 93 -5.44 18.98 -13.09
N ASP A 94 -6.52 19.72 -13.37
CA ASP A 94 -6.63 21.18 -13.37
C ASP A 94 -6.41 21.80 -11.98
N GLN A 95 -6.63 21.03 -10.91
CA GLN A 95 -6.39 21.46 -9.53
C GLN A 95 -4.91 21.43 -9.15
N GLY A 96 -4.05 20.88 -10.01
CA GLY A 96 -2.60 21.02 -9.93
C GLY A 96 -1.87 19.78 -9.41
N ARG A 97 -0.90 19.32 -10.21
CA ARG A 97 -0.10 18.09 -9.98
C ARG A 97 1.34 18.32 -9.54
N PHE A 98 1.64 19.53 -9.10
CA PHE A 98 2.99 19.92 -8.68
C PHE A 98 3.08 19.94 -7.16
N TYR A 99 4.16 19.34 -6.63
CA TYR A 99 4.54 19.49 -5.23
C TYR A 99 6.07 19.50 -5.15
N PHE A 100 6.63 20.44 -4.39
CA PHE A 100 8.07 20.54 -4.16
C PHE A 100 8.33 21.13 -2.76
N PRO A 101 9.35 20.62 -2.02
CA PRO A 101 10.23 19.51 -2.37
C PRO A 101 9.54 18.15 -2.23
N THR A 102 9.90 17.19 -3.07
CA THR A 102 9.55 15.77 -2.93
C THR A 102 10.82 14.93 -2.96
N LEU A 103 10.85 13.81 -2.22
CA LEU A 103 12.04 12.94 -2.17
C LEU A 103 12.04 11.90 -3.29
N THR A 104 10.86 11.42 -3.67
CA THR A 104 10.68 10.37 -4.67
C THR A 104 9.96 10.93 -5.90
N PRO A 105 10.41 10.64 -7.13
CA PRO A 105 9.63 11.03 -8.30
C PRO A 105 8.27 10.29 -8.35
N PRO A 106 7.28 10.80 -9.10
CA PRO A 106 7.37 11.94 -10.02
C PRO A 106 7.54 13.30 -9.32
N PHE A 107 8.55 14.08 -9.71
CA PHE A 107 8.82 15.42 -9.14
C PHE A 107 7.89 16.51 -9.71
N ALA A 108 7.26 16.23 -10.85
CA ALA A 108 6.25 17.07 -11.49
C ALA A 108 5.17 16.16 -12.10
N LYS A 109 4.00 16.73 -12.40
CA LYS A 109 2.86 16.00 -12.98
C LYS A 109 2.44 14.75 -12.19
N ARG A 110 2.61 14.78 -10.86
CA ARG A 110 2.16 13.71 -9.98
C ARG A 110 0.63 13.65 -9.98
N ALA A 111 0.09 12.76 -10.80
CA ALA A 111 -1.34 12.51 -10.87
C ALA A 111 -1.84 11.83 -9.59
N THR A 112 -3.05 12.16 -9.19
CA THR A 112 -3.80 11.43 -8.17
C THR A 112 -5.08 10.87 -8.78
N TYR A 113 -5.25 9.54 -8.69
CA TYR A 113 -6.46 8.84 -9.09
C TYR A 113 -7.24 8.43 -7.85
N GLN A 114 -8.46 8.91 -7.72
CA GLN A 114 -9.34 8.59 -6.60
C GLN A 114 -10.33 7.48 -7.02
N TYR A 115 -10.38 6.41 -6.24
CA TYR A 115 -11.27 5.27 -6.44
C TYR A 115 -12.24 5.14 -5.26
N THR A 116 -13.50 4.86 -5.56
CA THR A 116 -14.50 4.49 -4.55
C THR A 116 -14.45 2.98 -4.35
N LEU A 117 -14.08 2.54 -3.15
CA LEU A 117 -13.88 1.14 -2.82
C LEU A 117 -15.15 0.50 -2.19
N GLY A 118 -16.25 1.25 -2.12
CA GLY A 118 -17.47 0.85 -1.44
C GLY A 118 -17.33 0.75 0.08
N ARG A 119 -18.48 0.59 0.75
CA ARG A 119 -18.58 0.55 2.23
C ARG A 119 -17.84 1.73 2.90
N ASN A 120 -18.12 2.94 2.42
CA ASN A 120 -17.54 4.20 2.92
C ASN A 120 -16.00 4.20 2.99
N ALA A 121 -15.37 3.61 1.98
CA ALA A 121 -13.92 3.61 1.82
C ALA A 121 -13.52 4.09 0.42
N TRP A 122 -12.39 4.77 0.36
CA TRP A 122 -11.81 5.31 -0.86
C TRP A 122 -10.29 5.09 -0.88
N ALA A 123 -9.73 5.11 -2.08
CA ALA A 123 -8.29 5.15 -2.29
C ALA A 123 -7.93 6.41 -3.08
N LEU A 124 -6.85 7.09 -2.68
CA LEU A 124 -6.18 8.10 -3.49
C LEU A 124 -4.81 7.54 -3.88
N GLU A 125 -4.67 7.18 -5.15
CA GLU A 125 -3.50 6.54 -5.73
C GLU A 125 -2.59 7.55 -6.43
N GLN A 126 -1.30 7.47 -6.15
CA GLN A 126 -0.25 8.15 -6.88
C GLN A 126 0.79 7.14 -7.37
N LEU A 127 1.71 7.57 -8.23
CA LEU A 127 2.88 6.77 -8.58
C LEU A 127 4.03 7.03 -7.60
N LEU A 128 4.66 5.95 -7.18
CA LEU A 128 6.00 5.94 -6.61
C LEU A 128 6.94 5.46 -7.72
N THR A 129 7.88 6.32 -8.09
CA THR A 129 8.97 5.94 -9.00
C THR A 129 10.29 6.18 -8.29
N PHE A 130 11.20 5.22 -8.33
CA PHE A 130 12.51 5.34 -7.74
C PHE A 130 13.51 4.46 -8.48
N ALA A 131 14.59 5.06 -8.99
CA ALA A 131 15.53 4.39 -9.87
C ALA A 131 14.80 3.65 -11.02
N ASN A 132 14.85 2.32 -11.03
CA ASN A 132 14.17 1.49 -12.03
C ASN A 132 12.83 0.91 -11.53
N VAL A 133 12.40 1.20 -10.30
CA VAL A 133 11.15 0.70 -9.72
C VAL A 133 10.04 1.71 -9.96
N SER A 134 8.89 1.22 -10.41
CA SER A 134 7.66 2.00 -10.45
C SER A 134 6.53 1.18 -9.86
N ALA A 135 5.75 1.77 -8.98
CA ALA A 135 4.62 1.12 -8.33
C ALA A 135 3.52 2.15 -8.07
N THR A 136 2.29 1.68 -7.99
CA THR A 136 1.24 2.50 -7.39
C THR A 136 1.45 2.57 -5.89
N ILE A 137 1.15 3.71 -5.27
CA ILE A 137 1.12 3.90 -3.82
C ILE A 137 -0.17 4.60 -3.45
N ARG A 138 -0.84 4.15 -2.39
CA ARG A 138 -2.18 4.63 -2.01
C ARG A 138 -2.25 5.18 -0.62
N CYS A 139 -3.01 6.27 -0.53
CA CYS A 139 -3.68 6.68 0.68
C CYS A 139 -5.06 6.00 0.73
N ASN A 140 -5.30 5.18 1.75
CA ASN A 140 -6.60 4.58 1.99
C ASN A 140 -7.38 5.47 2.95
N VAL A 141 -8.64 5.75 2.65
CA VAL A 141 -9.52 6.60 3.45
C VAL A 141 -10.74 5.80 3.85
N VAL A 142 -11.08 5.83 5.13
CA VAL A 142 -12.28 5.19 5.69
C VAL A 142 -13.05 6.25 6.45
N GLN A 143 -14.36 6.34 6.22
CA GLN A 143 -15.22 7.19 7.03
C GLN A 143 -15.57 6.48 8.34
N LEU A 144 -15.41 7.17 9.46
CA LEU A 144 -15.80 6.69 10.78
C LEU A 144 -17.33 6.74 10.93
N GLU A 145 -17.93 5.68 11.44
CA GLU A 145 -19.37 5.65 11.71
C GLU A 145 -19.77 6.57 12.86
N SER A 146 -18.90 6.72 13.87
CA SER A 146 -19.24 7.50 15.06
C SER A 146 -19.27 9.01 14.85
N THR A 147 -18.43 9.53 13.94
CA THR A 147 -18.30 10.99 13.70
C THR A 147 -18.68 11.41 12.30
N GLY A 148 -18.66 10.50 11.32
CA GLY A 148 -18.73 10.83 9.90
C GLY A 148 -17.44 11.44 9.34
N GLY A 149 -16.39 11.58 10.15
CA GLY A 149 -15.08 12.08 9.77
C GLY A 149 -14.21 11.03 9.08
N LEU A 150 -13.14 11.47 8.45
CA LEU A 150 -12.25 10.65 7.65
C LEU A 150 -11.02 10.21 8.47
N TRP A 151 -10.80 8.90 8.48
CA TRP A 151 -9.58 8.24 8.91
C TRP A 151 -8.70 7.99 7.69
N VAL A 152 -7.55 8.65 7.64
CA VAL A 152 -6.65 8.71 6.48
C VAL A 152 -5.38 7.92 6.77
N HIS A 153 -5.22 6.80 6.07
CA HIS A 153 -4.11 5.87 6.21
C HIS A 153 -3.08 6.02 5.11
N SER A 154 -1.82 6.19 5.51
CA SER A 154 -0.67 6.37 4.63
C SER A 154 -0.87 7.48 3.58
N PRO A 155 -1.06 8.74 4.01
CA PRO A 155 -1.28 9.84 3.08
C PRO A 155 -0.11 10.02 2.12
N GLN A 156 -0.43 10.45 0.90
CA GLN A 156 0.55 10.69 -0.16
C GLN A 156 0.84 12.19 -0.32
N TRP A 157 1.67 12.55 -1.30
CA TRP A 157 2.08 13.94 -1.50
C TRP A 157 0.86 14.84 -1.77
N PRO A 158 0.62 15.88 -0.94
CA PRO A 158 -0.59 16.70 -1.00
C PRO A 158 -0.50 17.74 -2.12
N THR A 159 -0.51 17.27 -3.37
CA THR A 159 -0.72 18.12 -4.55
C THR A 159 -2.09 18.81 -4.47
N GLY A 160 -2.30 19.86 -5.26
CA GLY A 160 -3.62 20.51 -5.33
C GLY A 160 -4.72 19.54 -5.77
N GLU A 161 -4.42 18.67 -6.76
CA GLU A 161 -5.30 17.56 -7.17
C GLU A 161 -5.59 16.58 -6.03
N PHE A 162 -4.57 16.15 -5.27
CA PHE A 162 -4.77 15.24 -4.15
C PHE A 162 -5.70 15.84 -3.10
N CYS A 163 -5.40 17.06 -2.64
CA CYS A 163 -6.20 17.73 -1.61
C CYS A 163 -7.62 17.99 -2.11
N TYR A 164 -7.79 18.48 -3.33
CA TYR A 164 -9.11 18.70 -3.90
C TYR A 164 -9.96 17.42 -3.89
N LEU A 165 -9.42 16.30 -4.38
CA LEU A 165 -10.14 15.03 -4.41
C LEU A 165 -10.48 14.50 -3.01
N LEU A 166 -9.56 14.66 -2.04
CA LEU A 166 -9.81 14.29 -0.64
C LEU A 166 -10.91 15.17 -0.02
N ASP A 167 -10.87 16.48 -0.28
CA ASP A 167 -11.83 17.45 0.26
C ASP A 167 -13.24 17.31 -0.36
N GLN A 168 -13.38 16.57 -1.48
CA GLN A 168 -14.69 16.20 -2.04
C GLN A 168 -15.32 14.97 -1.37
N LEU A 169 -14.56 14.21 -0.57
CA LEU A 169 -15.13 13.09 0.18
C LEU A 169 -16.05 13.60 1.30
N GLN A 170 -17.00 12.77 1.70
CA GLN A 170 -17.92 13.14 2.77
C GLN A 170 -17.22 13.05 4.13
N GLY A 171 -17.04 14.20 4.80
CA GLY A 171 -16.46 14.28 6.14
C GLY A 171 -15.15 15.05 6.18
N ASP A 172 -14.80 15.59 7.34
CA ASP A 172 -13.52 16.27 7.55
C ASP A 172 -12.40 15.25 7.81
N VAL A 173 -11.16 15.57 7.43
CA VAL A 173 -9.98 14.79 7.83
C VAL A 173 -9.78 14.90 9.34
N GLU A 174 -10.16 13.86 10.09
CA GLU A 174 -10.09 13.82 11.55
C GLU A 174 -8.82 13.12 12.05
N HIS A 175 -8.37 12.08 11.33
CA HIS A 175 -7.23 11.28 11.76
C HIS A 175 -6.29 10.97 10.59
N ILE A 176 -5.00 11.10 10.86
CA ILE A 176 -3.91 10.78 9.92
C ILE A 176 -3.07 9.67 10.54
N VAL A 177 -2.86 8.58 9.81
CA VAL A 177 -2.14 7.40 10.30
C VAL A 177 -0.94 7.09 9.42
N LEU A 178 0.25 7.07 10.02
CA LEU A 178 1.46 6.48 9.46
C LEU A 178 1.57 5.02 9.95
N PRO A 179 1.30 4.02 9.09
CA PRO A 179 1.09 2.63 9.53
C PRO A 179 2.37 1.79 9.59
N CYS A 180 3.45 2.24 8.96
CA CYS A 180 4.71 1.52 8.87
C CYS A 180 5.90 2.47 8.95
N ASN A 181 7.11 1.93 8.89
CA ASN A 181 8.34 2.73 8.86
C ASN A 181 8.96 2.84 7.46
N ALA A 182 8.29 2.35 6.42
CA ALA A 182 8.76 2.48 5.05
C ALA A 182 8.78 3.96 4.63
N LEU A 183 9.87 4.34 3.97
CA LEU A 183 10.23 5.72 3.67
C LEU A 183 9.23 6.40 2.73
N GLU A 184 8.68 5.67 1.76
CA GLU A 184 7.69 6.13 0.79
C GLU A 184 6.37 6.56 1.44
N HIS A 185 5.96 5.87 2.52
CA HIS A 185 4.75 6.16 3.30
C HIS A 185 5.01 7.28 4.33
N LYS A 186 6.27 7.44 4.76
CA LYS A 186 6.69 8.44 5.76
C LYS A 186 6.99 9.81 5.17
N ALA A 187 7.61 9.86 3.99
CA ALA A 187 8.10 11.10 3.39
C ALA A 187 7.02 12.18 3.19
N PRO A 188 5.77 11.85 2.79
CA PRO A 188 4.71 12.86 2.61
C PRO A 188 4.11 13.40 3.92
N MET A 189 4.30 12.73 5.07
CA MET A 189 3.56 13.00 6.30
C MET A 189 3.62 14.45 6.75
N LYS A 190 4.82 15.04 6.84
CA LYS A 190 5.00 16.43 7.29
C LYS A 190 4.24 17.42 6.41
N ALA A 191 4.35 17.24 5.10
CA ALA A 191 3.67 18.05 4.10
C ALA A 191 2.14 17.91 4.21
N PHE A 192 1.67 16.68 4.39
CA PHE A 192 0.25 16.37 4.48
C PHE A 192 -0.39 16.98 5.74
N ILE A 193 0.25 16.82 6.89
CA ILE A 193 -0.23 17.37 8.17
C ILE A 193 -0.36 18.90 8.13
N GLN A 194 0.51 19.59 7.38
CA GLN A 194 0.40 21.06 7.20
C GLN A 194 -0.88 21.47 6.46
N LYS A 195 -1.43 20.62 5.59
CA LYS A 195 -2.70 20.86 4.89
C LYS A 195 -3.92 20.60 5.77
N TYR A 196 -3.81 19.62 6.66
CA TYR A 196 -4.88 19.21 7.57
C TYR A 196 -4.47 19.39 9.04
N PRO A 197 -4.18 20.63 9.49
CA PRO A 197 -3.55 20.88 10.79
C PRO A 197 -4.43 20.52 12.00
N LYS A 198 -5.74 20.34 11.79
CA LYS A 198 -6.69 19.96 12.85
C LYS A 198 -6.76 18.44 13.10
N ALA A 199 -6.32 17.62 12.15
CA ALA A 199 -6.42 16.16 12.24
C ALA A 199 -5.44 15.58 13.26
N GLN A 200 -5.86 14.62 14.07
CA GLN A 200 -4.96 13.95 15.01
C GLN A 200 -4.02 12.99 14.28
N VAL A 201 -2.75 12.98 14.65
CA VAL A 201 -1.68 12.25 13.97
C VAL A 201 -1.25 11.04 14.80
N TRP A 202 -1.37 9.85 14.20
CA TRP A 202 -1.02 8.57 14.81
C TRP A 202 0.09 7.92 13.99
N ILE A 203 1.09 7.33 14.65
CA ILE A 203 2.21 6.68 13.97
C ILE A 203 2.47 5.28 14.53
N SER A 204 2.93 4.37 13.68
CA SER A 204 3.46 3.09 14.12
C SER A 204 4.72 3.31 14.98
N PRO A 205 5.01 2.42 15.94
CA PRO A 205 6.27 2.45 16.68
C PRO A 205 7.46 2.18 15.74
N GLY A 206 8.69 2.46 16.19
CA GLY A 206 9.88 2.12 15.40
C GLY A 206 10.14 3.01 14.21
N GLN A 207 9.72 4.27 14.26
CA GLN A 207 10.17 5.23 13.27
C GLN A 207 11.69 5.42 13.42
N TYR A 208 12.38 5.54 12.30
CA TYR A 208 13.82 5.84 12.30
C TYR A 208 14.25 6.52 10.99
N GLY A 209 15.52 6.92 10.92
CA GLY A 209 16.12 7.51 9.73
C GLY A 209 15.93 9.04 9.60
N PRO A 210 16.08 9.60 8.38
CA PRO A 210 16.18 11.04 8.16
C PRO A 210 14.89 11.83 8.43
N PHE A 211 13.76 11.13 8.57
CA PHE A 211 12.44 11.70 8.84
C PHE A 211 12.01 11.55 10.31
N GLY A 212 12.99 11.38 11.21
CA GLY A 212 12.76 11.27 12.64
C GLY A 212 12.65 9.85 13.15
N SER A 213 12.56 9.72 14.46
CA SER A 213 12.61 8.43 15.14
C SER A 213 11.74 8.31 16.38
N CYS A 214 11.22 7.11 16.64
CA CYS A 214 10.60 6.67 17.89
C CYS A 214 10.94 5.19 18.16
N GLY A 215 11.03 4.80 19.43
CA GLY A 215 11.26 3.41 19.85
C GLY A 215 9.96 2.63 20.13
N LEU A 216 10.08 1.50 20.83
CA LEU A 216 8.97 0.77 21.44
C LEU A 216 8.60 1.25 22.85
N ASP A 217 9.61 1.62 23.63
CA ASP A 217 9.47 1.65 25.07
C ASP A 217 8.67 2.86 25.54
N THR A 218 7.48 2.57 26.07
CA THR A 218 6.81 3.07 27.29
C THR A 218 6.79 4.56 27.64
N ASP A 219 7.67 5.39 27.10
CA ASP A 219 7.66 6.83 27.36
C ASP A 219 6.48 7.53 26.67
N PHE A 220 5.86 6.91 25.63
CA PHE A 220 4.78 7.50 24.81
C PHE A 220 4.94 9.03 24.65
N ASP A 221 6.19 9.48 24.54
CA ASP A 221 6.51 10.89 24.68
C ASP A 221 6.30 11.49 23.31
N THR A 222 5.04 11.82 23.07
CA THR A 222 4.56 12.48 21.88
C THR A 222 5.27 13.81 21.67
N LYS A 223 5.77 14.48 22.72
CA LYS A 223 6.55 15.72 22.59
C LYS A 223 7.93 15.43 22.03
N LYS A 224 8.68 14.49 22.61
CA LYS A 224 9.99 14.06 22.09
C LYS A 224 9.86 13.53 20.67
N THR A 225 8.86 12.71 20.41
CA THR A 225 8.59 12.14 19.09
C THR A 225 8.21 13.22 18.08
N SER A 226 7.38 14.19 18.46
CA SER A 226 7.06 15.33 17.58
C SER A 226 8.31 16.13 17.20
N SER A 227 9.23 16.31 18.16
CA SER A 227 10.50 16.99 17.93
C SER A 227 11.39 16.23 16.93
N THR A 228 11.52 14.91 17.07
CA THR A 228 12.35 14.10 16.17
C THR A 228 11.74 13.97 14.77
N MET A 229 10.42 13.78 14.68
CA MET A 229 9.70 13.65 13.40
C MET A 229 9.56 15.00 12.67
N GLY A 230 9.66 16.12 13.40
CA GLY A 230 9.55 17.47 12.84
C GLY A 230 8.13 17.87 12.46
N TYR A 231 7.14 17.22 13.07
CA TYR A 231 5.69 17.49 12.97
C TYR A 231 4.96 16.97 14.22
N ARG A 232 3.73 17.42 14.45
CA ARG A 232 2.92 16.98 15.60
C ARG A 232 2.59 15.49 15.48
N VAL A 233 2.85 14.75 16.55
CA VAL A 233 2.40 13.36 16.76
C VAL A 233 1.50 13.37 17.98
N ASP A 234 0.24 13.00 17.81
CA ASP A 234 -0.76 12.97 18.87
C ASP A 234 -0.78 11.61 19.59
N GLY A 235 -0.34 10.54 18.92
CA GLY A 235 -0.13 9.24 19.56
C GLY A 235 0.78 8.29 18.78
N ILE A 236 1.44 7.40 19.52
CA ILE A 236 2.16 6.25 18.97
C ILE A 236 1.28 5.03 19.20
N LEU A 237 1.02 4.26 18.15
CA LEU A 237 0.13 3.10 18.19
C LEU A 237 0.73 2.00 19.06
N GLY A 238 -0.09 1.41 19.93
CA GLY A 238 0.31 0.37 20.88
C GLY A 238 -0.88 -0.41 21.42
N ASP A 239 -0.65 -1.61 21.96
CA ASP A 239 -1.71 -2.42 22.58
C ASP A 239 -2.21 -1.82 23.92
N ASN A 240 -1.39 -1.01 24.61
CA ASN A 240 -1.68 -0.42 25.91
C ASN A 240 -1.63 1.12 25.87
N MET A 241 -2.44 1.75 25.02
CA MET A 241 -2.53 3.22 24.97
C MET A 241 -3.33 3.73 26.17
N ALA A 242 -2.68 4.53 27.04
CA ALA A 242 -3.34 5.16 28.19
C ALA A 242 -4.54 6.04 27.78
N GLN A 243 -4.47 6.63 26.58
CA GLN A 243 -5.58 7.28 25.91
C GLN A 243 -5.71 6.71 24.49
N PRO A 244 -6.57 5.71 24.26
CA PRO A 244 -6.77 5.18 22.94
C PRO A 244 -7.42 6.24 22.03
N PRO A 245 -7.15 6.19 20.72
CA PRO A 245 -7.82 7.05 19.74
C PRO A 245 -9.35 6.94 19.84
N SER A 246 -10.07 8.02 19.49
CA SER A 246 -11.54 8.02 19.41
C SER A 246 -12.10 6.92 18.51
N TRP A 247 -11.38 6.60 17.43
CA TRP A 247 -11.72 5.55 16.47
C TRP A 247 -11.38 4.12 16.93
N ALA A 248 -10.71 3.93 18.08
CA ALA A 248 -10.24 2.60 18.51
C ALA A 248 -11.38 1.58 18.75
N LYS A 249 -12.62 2.04 18.94
CA LYS A 249 -13.78 1.15 19.05
C LYS A 249 -14.23 0.57 17.71
N GLU A 250 -13.95 1.26 16.60
CA GLU A 250 -14.33 0.86 15.25
C GLU A 250 -13.26 0.01 14.57
N PHE A 251 -12.04 0.00 15.10
CA PHE A 251 -10.91 -0.75 14.55
C PHE A 251 -10.40 -1.81 15.52
N ASP A 252 -10.11 -3.00 15.00
CA ASP A 252 -9.15 -3.90 15.65
C ASP A 252 -7.74 -3.60 15.10
N MET A 253 -6.70 -3.80 15.90
CA MET A 253 -5.34 -3.40 15.57
C MET A 253 -4.32 -4.48 15.93
N ALA A 254 -3.41 -4.75 15.00
CA ALA A 254 -2.32 -5.70 15.19
C ALA A 254 -1.00 -5.04 14.75
N ILE A 255 -0.05 -4.97 15.67
CA ILE A 255 1.23 -4.29 15.45
C ILE A 255 2.30 -5.35 15.27
N LEU A 256 2.94 -5.34 14.10
CA LEU A 256 4.23 -5.96 13.90
C LEU A 256 5.27 -4.89 14.26
N TYR A 257 6.04 -5.14 15.31
CA TYR A 257 7.25 -4.37 15.58
C TYR A 257 8.36 -5.34 15.98
N VAL A 258 9.53 -5.15 15.39
CA VAL A 258 10.74 -5.86 15.80
C VAL A 258 11.91 -4.90 15.69
N ASP A 259 12.63 -4.69 16.79
CA ASP A 259 13.90 -3.99 16.74
C ASP A 259 14.96 -4.97 16.24
N ILE A 260 15.38 -4.82 14.99
CA ILE A 260 16.38 -5.71 14.42
C ILE A 260 17.77 -5.21 14.84
N PRO A 261 18.60 -6.08 15.44
CA PRO A 261 19.93 -5.69 15.90
C PRO A 261 20.86 -5.29 14.74
N GLU A 262 22.06 -4.82 15.08
CA GLU A 262 23.16 -4.59 14.12
C GLU A 262 22.89 -3.53 13.04
N ASN A 263 22.16 -2.45 13.39
CA ASN A 263 21.85 -1.32 12.51
C ASN A 263 20.93 -1.63 11.31
N ALA A 264 20.25 -2.78 11.29
CA ALA A 264 19.27 -3.09 10.24
C ALA A 264 18.02 -2.18 10.31
N GLY A 265 17.78 -1.56 11.46
CA GLY A 265 16.59 -0.77 11.73
C GLY A 265 15.38 -1.67 12.02
N PRO A 266 14.35 -1.14 12.70
CA PRO A 266 13.19 -1.93 13.05
C PRO A 266 12.39 -2.35 11.81
N VAL A 267 11.65 -3.44 11.92
CA VAL A 267 10.51 -3.74 11.05
C VAL A 267 9.26 -3.28 11.77
N SER A 268 8.44 -2.44 11.13
CA SER A 268 7.17 -2.02 11.69
C SER A 268 6.06 -1.92 10.65
N GLU A 269 4.93 -2.56 10.93
CA GLU A 269 3.67 -2.38 10.23
C GLU A 269 2.51 -2.57 11.21
N VAL A 270 1.46 -1.77 11.07
CA VAL A 270 0.21 -1.92 11.81
C VAL A 270 -0.91 -2.26 10.83
N ALA A 271 -1.54 -3.41 11.05
CA ALA A 271 -2.77 -3.78 10.35
C ALA A 271 -3.98 -3.32 11.15
N PHE A 272 -4.99 -2.82 10.44
CA PHE A 272 -6.24 -2.33 11.03
C PHE A 272 -7.42 -3.07 10.42
N CYS A 273 -8.31 -3.62 11.23
CA CYS A 273 -9.60 -4.14 10.74
C CYS A 273 -10.70 -3.14 11.09
N HIS A 274 -11.26 -2.45 10.08
CA HIS A 274 -12.44 -1.61 10.28
C HIS A 274 -13.68 -2.48 10.41
N LYS A 275 -14.11 -2.72 11.65
CA LYS A 275 -15.18 -3.65 12.02
C LYS A 275 -16.49 -3.41 11.28
N PRO A 276 -17.03 -2.17 11.19
CA PRO A 276 -18.32 -1.95 10.54
C PRO A 276 -18.33 -2.34 9.06
N THR A 277 -17.21 -2.12 8.39
CA THR A 277 -17.09 -2.41 6.95
C THR A 277 -16.47 -3.78 6.65
N LYS A 278 -16.09 -4.55 7.68
CA LYS A 278 -15.35 -5.81 7.58
C LYS A 278 -14.12 -5.72 6.67
N THR A 279 -13.36 -4.64 6.81
CA THR A 279 -12.21 -4.34 5.94
C THR A 279 -10.90 -4.44 6.69
N LEU A 280 -10.00 -5.32 6.28
CA LEU A 280 -8.60 -5.23 6.67
C LEU A 280 -7.89 -4.16 5.82
N VAL A 281 -7.36 -3.15 6.47
CA VAL A 281 -6.43 -2.16 5.89
C VAL A 281 -5.03 -2.62 6.21
N ALA A 282 -4.33 -3.10 5.18
CA ALA A 282 -2.91 -3.45 5.23
C ALA A 282 -2.09 -2.42 4.45
N THR A 283 -0.82 -2.25 4.82
CA THR A 283 0.07 -1.38 4.05
C THR A 283 0.76 -2.20 2.97
N ASP A 284 1.84 -2.87 3.37
CA ASP A 284 2.73 -3.62 2.48
C ASP A 284 2.67 -5.13 2.81
N ALA A 285 1.94 -5.50 3.88
CA ALA A 285 1.82 -6.87 4.39
C ALA A 285 1.57 -7.89 3.28
N VAL A 286 0.57 -7.59 2.45
CA VAL A 286 0.12 -8.38 1.33
C VAL A 286 -0.24 -7.44 0.19
N VAL A 287 -0.14 -7.93 -1.03
CA VAL A 287 -0.53 -7.20 -2.25
C VAL A 287 -1.26 -8.14 -3.18
N TYR A 288 -2.19 -7.60 -3.98
CA TYR A 288 -2.80 -8.34 -5.07
C TYR A 288 -2.26 -7.86 -6.40
N ILE A 289 -1.62 -8.75 -7.17
CA ILE A 289 -1.02 -8.39 -8.46
C ILE A 289 -2.08 -8.52 -9.57
N PRO A 290 -2.58 -7.42 -10.15
CA PRO A 290 -3.52 -7.51 -11.27
C PRO A 290 -2.81 -8.00 -12.54
N THR A 291 -3.58 -8.54 -13.48
CA THR A 291 -3.08 -8.93 -14.81
C THR A 291 -2.52 -7.74 -15.58
N ASP A 292 -3.19 -6.60 -15.50
CA ASP A 292 -2.88 -5.43 -16.33
C ASP A 292 -2.31 -4.28 -15.50
N ALA A 293 -1.48 -3.44 -16.15
CA ALA A 293 -0.98 -2.22 -15.56
C ALA A 293 -2.13 -1.22 -15.29
N PRO A 294 -2.20 -0.62 -14.09
CA PRO A 294 -3.14 0.46 -13.82
C PRO A 294 -2.96 1.66 -14.77
N ASN A 295 -4.06 2.26 -15.21
CA ASN A 295 -4.01 3.39 -16.15
C ASN A 295 -3.20 4.60 -15.64
N ILE A 296 -2.99 4.75 -14.32
CA ILE A 296 -2.19 5.85 -13.78
C ILE A 296 -0.74 5.84 -14.29
N PHE A 297 -0.20 4.68 -14.69
CA PHE A 297 1.13 4.59 -15.30
C PHE A 297 1.25 5.41 -16.60
N THR A 298 0.16 5.57 -17.36
CA THR A 298 0.14 6.40 -18.59
C THR A 298 0.33 7.90 -18.33
N THR A 299 0.29 8.34 -17.06
CA THR A 299 0.56 9.73 -16.69
C THR A 299 2.06 10.05 -16.63
N TYR A 300 2.91 9.00 -16.60
CA TYR A 300 4.36 9.10 -16.48
C TYR A 300 5.11 8.36 -17.60
N PHE A 301 4.55 7.29 -18.12
CA PHE A 301 5.09 6.49 -19.23
C PHE A 301 4.24 6.65 -20.49
N ASP A 302 4.84 6.40 -21.65
CA ASP A 302 4.12 6.43 -22.94
C ASP A 302 2.97 5.42 -22.93
N THR A 303 1.81 5.83 -23.45
CA THR A 303 0.58 5.02 -23.39
C THR A 303 0.76 3.67 -24.08
N ASP A 304 1.39 3.65 -25.25
CA ASP A 304 1.68 2.43 -26.01
C ASP A 304 2.64 1.50 -25.24
N THR A 305 3.58 2.06 -24.46
CA THR A 305 4.44 1.25 -23.58
C THR A 305 3.63 0.61 -22.45
N VAL A 306 2.70 1.34 -21.84
CA VAL A 306 1.91 0.80 -20.73
C VAL A 306 0.89 -0.24 -21.20
N ARG A 307 0.31 -0.07 -22.39
CA ARG A 307 -0.81 -0.87 -22.88
C ARG A 307 -0.41 -1.98 -23.84
N ASP A 308 0.59 -1.74 -24.70
CA ASP A 308 0.89 -2.61 -25.83
C ASP A 308 2.22 -3.37 -25.66
N ASP A 309 3.14 -2.88 -24.82
CA ASP A 309 4.38 -3.62 -24.49
C ASP A 309 4.08 -4.72 -23.45
N PRO A 310 4.11 -6.01 -23.85
CA PRO A 310 3.80 -7.12 -22.95
C PRO A 310 4.86 -7.29 -21.83
N THR A 311 5.99 -6.59 -21.93
CA THR A 311 7.04 -6.63 -20.92
C THR A 311 6.87 -5.58 -19.83
N PHE A 312 6.17 -4.48 -20.10
CA PHE A 312 6.11 -3.34 -19.19
C PHE A 312 5.58 -3.73 -17.81
N TRP A 313 4.42 -4.40 -17.77
CA TRP A 313 3.77 -4.72 -16.52
C TRP A 313 4.47 -5.84 -15.73
N PRO A 314 4.81 -7.00 -16.32
CA PRO A 314 5.59 -8.03 -15.62
C PRO A 314 6.91 -7.49 -15.07
N LYS A 315 7.62 -6.66 -15.85
CA LYS A 315 8.84 -5.97 -15.42
C LYS A 315 8.59 -5.12 -14.19
N THR A 316 7.61 -4.24 -14.28
CA THR A 316 7.25 -3.26 -13.23
C THR A 316 6.90 -3.97 -11.91
N VAL A 317 6.07 -5.01 -11.98
CA VAL A 317 5.68 -5.82 -10.82
C VAL A 317 6.89 -6.52 -10.20
N LEU A 318 7.68 -7.25 -11.00
CA LEU A 318 8.80 -8.02 -10.46
C LEU A 318 9.88 -7.11 -9.85
N GLN A 319 10.11 -5.91 -10.39
CA GLN A 319 11.01 -4.95 -9.75
C GLN A 319 10.52 -4.57 -8.37
N ALA A 320 9.25 -4.23 -8.24
CA ALA A 320 8.68 -3.78 -6.98
C ALA A 320 8.65 -4.89 -5.92
N VAL A 321 8.39 -6.14 -6.29
CA VAL A 321 8.20 -7.23 -5.31
C VAL A 321 9.41 -8.15 -5.11
N PHE A 322 10.42 -8.13 -5.99
CA PHE A 322 11.64 -8.92 -5.84
C PHE A 322 12.93 -8.09 -5.70
N LEU A 323 13.08 -6.95 -6.36
CA LEU A 323 14.30 -6.13 -6.47
C LEU A 323 15.68 -6.83 -6.68
N PRO A 324 16.58 -6.20 -7.48
CA PRO A 324 16.33 -5.48 -8.73
C PRO A 324 15.80 -6.41 -9.84
N LEU A 325 15.62 -5.86 -11.04
CA LEU A 325 14.95 -6.52 -12.16
C LEU A 325 15.63 -7.85 -12.55
N ARG A 326 14.83 -8.90 -12.71
CA ARG A 326 15.21 -10.15 -13.38
C ARG A 326 14.70 -10.14 -14.82
N THR A 327 15.59 -10.39 -15.76
CA THR A 327 15.24 -10.70 -17.15
C THR A 327 16.01 -11.95 -17.54
N ASN A 328 15.39 -12.88 -18.25
CA ASN A 328 16.18 -13.88 -18.98
C ASN A 328 16.73 -13.28 -20.29
N ASN A 329 17.56 -14.04 -21.01
CA ASN A 329 18.21 -13.60 -22.26
C ASN A 329 17.23 -13.18 -23.38
N ASN A 330 15.92 -13.41 -23.22
CA ASN A 330 14.88 -13.11 -24.21
C ASN A 330 13.93 -11.98 -23.78
N ASN A 331 14.27 -11.20 -22.74
CA ASN A 331 13.36 -10.21 -22.13
C ASN A 331 12.04 -10.82 -21.60
N ASN A 332 12.04 -12.10 -21.19
CA ASN A 332 10.92 -12.67 -20.44
C ASN A 332 11.13 -12.42 -18.94
N TYR A 333 10.01 -12.35 -18.23
CA TYR A 333 9.90 -12.07 -16.79
C TYR A 333 9.37 -13.31 -16.07
N PRO A 334 10.20 -14.36 -15.90
CA PRO A 334 9.79 -15.55 -15.17
C PRO A 334 9.38 -15.17 -13.73
N GLY A 335 8.41 -15.90 -13.20
CA GLY A 335 7.83 -15.63 -11.88
C GLY A 335 6.62 -14.70 -11.89
N PHE A 336 6.39 -13.88 -12.94
CA PHE A 336 5.18 -13.03 -13.00
C PHE A 336 3.90 -13.88 -12.99
N GLY A 337 3.82 -14.91 -13.84
CA GLY A 337 2.68 -15.84 -13.86
C GLY A 337 2.47 -16.63 -12.55
N ALA A 338 3.49 -16.69 -11.67
CA ALA A 338 3.34 -17.31 -10.35
C ALA A 338 2.60 -16.42 -9.36
N ILE A 339 2.59 -15.09 -9.57
CA ILE A 339 2.02 -14.10 -8.65
C ILE A 339 0.87 -13.29 -9.26
N GLU A 340 0.70 -13.30 -10.58
CA GLU A 340 -0.42 -12.63 -11.24
C GLU A 340 -1.78 -13.18 -10.77
N ASN A 341 -2.75 -12.29 -10.62
CA ASN A 341 -4.11 -12.55 -10.11
C ASN A 341 -4.14 -13.28 -8.76
N ARG A 342 -3.18 -12.98 -7.88
CA ARG A 342 -3.09 -13.59 -6.55
C ARG A 342 -2.84 -12.54 -5.49
N LEU A 343 -3.43 -12.78 -4.32
CA LEU A 343 -3.01 -12.16 -3.07
C LEU A 343 -1.71 -12.82 -2.62
N VAL A 344 -0.66 -12.05 -2.41
CA VAL A 344 0.68 -12.56 -2.06
C VAL A 344 1.35 -11.71 -0.99
N ARG A 345 2.16 -12.35 -0.14
CA ARG A 345 3.22 -11.68 0.62
C ARG A 345 4.36 -11.39 -0.34
N ALA A 346 4.71 -10.11 -0.51
CA ALA A 346 5.77 -9.72 -1.45
C ALA A 346 7.10 -10.45 -1.12
N PRO A 347 7.75 -11.12 -2.09
CA PRO A 347 8.98 -11.89 -1.87
C PRO A 347 10.12 -11.09 -1.23
N ILE A 348 10.22 -9.80 -1.55
CA ILE A 348 11.17 -8.89 -0.92
C ILE A 348 10.99 -8.83 0.60
N LEU A 349 9.75 -8.81 1.10
CA LEU A 349 9.46 -8.78 2.52
C LEU A 349 9.72 -10.13 3.19
N ARG A 350 9.54 -11.23 2.46
CA ARG A 350 9.98 -12.57 2.90
C ARG A 350 11.48 -12.59 3.15
N ALA A 351 12.26 -12.14 2.18
CA ALA A 351 13.72 -12.16 2.21
C ALA A 351 14.34 -11.18 3.21
N PHE A 352 13.64 -10.08 3.53
CA PHE A 352 14.15 -9.05 4.42
C PHE A 352 13.54 -9.10 5.82
N ALA A 353 12.24 -8.84 5.96
CA ALA A 353 11.56 -8.76 7.24
C ALA A 353 11.35 -10.15 7.85
N ASP A 354 10.69 -11.05 7.11
CA ASP A 354 10.23 -12.33 7.64
C ASP A 354 11.42 -13.27 7.93
N ALA A 355 12.48 -13.19 7.12
CA ALA A 355 13.74 -13.90 7.32
C ALA A 355 14.45 -13.52 8.63
N ARG A 356 14.28 -12.29 9.12
CA ARG A 356 14.96 -11.78 10.33
C ARG A 356 14.10 -11.85 11.57
N ALA A 357 12.77 -11.79 11.40
CA ALA A 357 11.84 -11.82 12.51
C ALA A 357 10.69 -12.83 12.34
N PRO A 358 10.98 -14.10 12.03
CA PRO A 358 9.96 -15.09 11.67
C PRO A 358 8.92 -15.28 12.77
N ASN A 359 9.33 -15.35 14.04
CA ASN A 359 8.40 -15.59 15.16
C ASN A 359 7.45 -14.40 15.38
N ALA A 360 7.96 -13.17 15.33
CA ALA A 360 7.12 -11.98 15.47
C ALA A 360 6.10 -11.87 14.33
N VAL A 361 6.50 -12.21 13.09
CA VAL A 361 5.57 -12.25 11.95
C VAL A 361 4.52 -13.34 12.14
N LYS A 362 4.90 -14.54 12.63
CA LYS A 362 3.94 -15.62 12.93
C LYS A 362 2.91 -15.19 13.97
N ASP A 363 3.34 -14.58 15.07
CA ASP A 363 2.45 -14.14 16.15
C ASP A 363 1.50 -13.04 15.66
N TRP A 364 2.01 -12.10 14.86
CA TRP A 364 1.22 -11.04 14.26
C TRP A 364 0.17 -11.58 13.27
N VAL A 365 0.56 -12.51 12.38
CA VAL A 365 -0.36 -13.16 11.45
C VAL A 365 -1.41 -13.98 12.21
N ALA A 366 -1.01 -14.73 13.24
CA ALA A 366 -1.93 -15.50 14.07
C ALA A 366 -2.95 -14.59 14.78
N LYS A 367 -2.52 -13.42 15.30
CA LYS A 367 -3.42 -12.42 15.89
C LYS A 367 -4.47 -11.96 14.87
N ILE A 368 -4.06 -11.54 13.68
CA ILE A 368 -4.97 -11.10 12.61
C ILE A 368 -5.93 -12.24 12.22
N ALA A 369 -5.39 -13.43 11.97
CA ALA A 369 -6.15 -14.58 11.47
C ALA A 369 -7.19 -15.13 12.46
N THR A 370 -6.98 -14.95 13.76
CA THR A 370 -7.82 -15.52 14.83
C THR A 370 -8.70 -14.50 15.53
N GLN A 371 -8.33 -13.21 15.50
CA GLN A 371 -9.04 -12.17 16.26
C GLN A 371 -9.83 -11.20 15.40
N PHE A 372 -9.51 -11.06 14.11
CA PHE A 372 -10.19 -10.09 13.24
C PHE A 372 -11.29 -10.75 12.42
N ASP A 373 -12.40 -10.03 12.25
CA ASP A 373 -13.52 -10.42 11.38
C ASP A 373 -13.59 -9.48 10.17
N PHE A 374 -13.01 -9.92 9.04
CA PHE A 374 -13.06 -9.20 7.77
C PHE A 374 -13.38 -10.15 6.61
N ASP A 375 -13.97 -9.62 5.55
CA ASP A 375 -14.26 -10.33 4.30
C ASP A 375 -13.60 -9.67 3.07
N ARG A 376 -12.89 -8.56 3.29
CA ARG A 376 -12.09 -7.89 2.27
C ARG A 376 -10.82 -7.25 2.81
N ILE A 377 -9.83 -7.09 1.92
CA ILE A 377 -8.56 -6.43 2.18
C ILE A 377 -8.40 -5.23 1.23
N ILE A 378 -7.87 -4.13 1.76
CA ILE A 378 -7.33 -3.01 0.97
C ILE A 378 -5.85 -2.80 1.31
N THR A 379 -5.03 -2.57 0.29
CA THR A 379 -3.57 -2.48 0.39
C THR A 379 -3.06 -1.12 -0.10
N SER A 380 -1.84 -0.76 0.27
CA SER A 380 -1.23 0.51 -0.19
C SER A 380 -0.55 0.39 -1.56
N HIS A 381 -0.31 -0.83 -2.06
CA HIS A 381 0.26 -1.11 -3.38
C HIS A 381 -0.56 -2.13 -4.17
N PHE A 382 -0.58 -2.01 -5.50
CA PHE A 382 -1.29 -2.91 -6.45
C PHE A 382 -2.78 -3.13 -6.14
N ALA A 383 -3.54 -3.88 -6.92
CA ALA A 383 -5.00 -3.73 -6.96
C ALA A 383 -5.73 -3.90 -5.59
N SER A 384 -6.83 -3.15 -5.42
CA SER A 384 -7.73 -3.16 -4.25
C SER A 384 -9.12 -2.63 -4.68
N PRO A 385 -10.24 -3.03 -4.05
CA PRO A 385 -10.33 -3.94 -2.91
C PRO A 385 -10.34 -5.42 -3.33
N ILE A 386 -9.97 -6.29 -2.40
CA ILE A 386 -9.81 -7.74 -2.61
C ILE A 386 -10.79 -8.48 -1.70
N ALA A 387 -11.64 -9.34 -2.25
CA ALA A 387 -12.42 -10.28 -1.45
C ALA A 387 -11.48 -11.33 -0.86
N ALA A 388 -11.34 -11.36 0.47
CA ALA A 388 -10.40 -12.23 1.17
C ALA A 388 -10.75 -12.33 2.66
N THR A 389 -10.59 -13.52 3.21
CA THR A 389 -10.83 -13.86 4.62
C THR A 389 -9.55 -13.76 5.47
N PRO A 390 -9.65 -13.85 6.81
CA PRO A 390 -8.48 -13.97 7.68
C PRO A 390 -7.59 -15.18 7.34
N GLN A 391 -8.19 -16.28 6.87
CA GLN A 391 -7.47 -17.47 6.43
C GLN A 391 -6.75 -17.26 5.10
N ASP A 392 -7.32 -16.48 4.18
CA ASP A 392 -6.64 -16.10 2.94
C ASP A 392 -5.42 -15.22 3.19
N PHE A 393 -5.56 -14.26 4.11
CA PHE A 393 -4.43 -13.46 4.60
C PHE A 393 -3.34 -14.36 5.19
N ALA A 394 -3.70 -15.25 6.12
CA ALA A 394 -2.75 -16.17 6.75
C ALA A 394 -2.06 -17.11 5.75
N SER A 395 -2.78 -17.55 4.71
CA SER A 395 -2.25 -18.43 3.66
C SER A 395 -1.06 -17.82 2.91
N CYS A 396 -1.02 -16.49 2.79
CA CYS A 396 0.11 -15.75 2.21
C CYS A 396 1.42 -15.94 3.00
N PHE A 397 1.35 -16.40 4.25
CA PHE A 397 2.47 -16.59 5.18
C PHE A 397 2.72 -18.07 5.54
N SER A 398 2.07 -19.01 4.85
CA SER A 398 2.10 -20.44 5.21
C SER A 398 3.49 -21.10 5.18
N TYR A 399 4.48 -20.48 4.53
CA TYR A 399 5.89 -20.91 4.60
C TYR A 399 6.46 -20.79 6.04
N LEU A 400 6.00 -19.81 6.84
CA LEU A 400 6.36 -19.62 8.25
C LEU A 400 5.62 -20.60 9.17
N THR A 401 4.32 -20.79 8.93
CA THR A 401 3.44 -21.62 9.76
C THR A 401 2.57 -22.48 8.85
N PRO A 402 2.85 -23.78 8.72
CA PRO A 402 1.97 -24.68 7.99
C PRO A 402 0.56 -24.62 8.59
N ILE A 403 -0.44 -24.31 7.76
CA ILE A 403 -1.83 -24.27 8.22
C ILE A 403 -2.25 -25.69 8.57
N MET A 404 -2.62 -25.93 9.85
CA MET A 404 -3.19 -27.21 10.26
C MET A 404 -4.61 -27.31 9.71
N GLY A 405 -4.77 -28.04 8.61
CA GLY A 405 -6.06 -28.24 7.95
C GLY A 405 -5.89 -28.28 6.43
N ASN A 406 -6.78 -28.98 5.75
CA ASN A 406 -6.75 -29.25 4.31
C ASN A 406 -7.09 -27.98 3.50
N SER A 407 -6.35 -26.87 3.67
CA SER A 407 -6.52 -25.66 2.88
C SER A 407 -5.83 -25.86 1.54
N ASN A 408 -6.62 -25.91 0.46
CA ASN A 408 -6.14 -25.93 -0.91
C ASN A 408 -5.36 -24.65 -1.33
N SER A 409 -5.13 -23.70 -0.43
CA SER A 409 -4.31 -22.51 -0.68
C SER A 409 -2.82 -22.87 -0.67
N LYS A 410 -2.33 -23.32 -1.82
CA LYS A 410 -0.89 -23.44 -2.07
C LYS A 410 -0.30 -22.06 -2.22
N LEU A 411 0.86 -21.83 -1.60
CA LEU A 411 1.70 -20.66 -1.89
C LEU A 411 1.85 -20.46 -3.41
N PRO A 412 2.03 -19.21 -3.88
CA PRO A 412 2.31 -18.97 -5.28
C PRO A 412 3.49 -19.84 -5.75
N PRO A 413 3.42 -20.46 -6.94
CA PRO A 413 4.41 -21.39 -7.46
C PRO A 413 5.69 -20.66 -7.93
N ILE A 414 6.32 -19.91 -7.02
CA ILE A 414 7.54 -19.16 -7.27
C ILE A 414 8.69 -20.16 -7.37
N ALA A 415 9.39 -20.16 -8.51
CA ALA A 415 10.47 -21.11 -8.74
C ALA A 415 11.66 -20.78 -7.83
N CYS A 416 12.45 -21.78 -7.42
CA CYS A 416 13.60 -21.53 -6.54
C CYS A 416 14.63 -20.56 -7.17
N GLN A 417 14.78 -20.59 -8.49
CA GLN A 417 15.62 -19.65 -9.24
C GLN A 417 15.17 -18.18 -9.11
N ASP A 418 13.88 -17.93 -8.88
CA ASP A 418 13.32 -16.57 -8.75
C ASP A 418 13.75 -15.90 -7.42
N TRP A 419 14.50 -16.60 -6.56
CA TRP A 419 15.05 -16.09 -5.32
C TRP A 419 16.55 -15.78 -5.35
N GLU A 420 17.28 -16.15 -6.42
CA GLU A 420 18.74 -16.02 -6.54
C GLU A 420 19.32 -14.62 -6.20
N LEU A 421 18.73 -13.54 -6.73
CA LEU A 421 19.14 -12.17 -6.42
C LEU A 421 18.93 -11.79 -4.95
N LEU A 422 17.79 -12.14 -4.37
CA LEU A 422 17.52 -11.93 -2.94
C LEU A 422 18.50 -12.73 -2.06
N GLU A 423 18.92 -13.90 -2.54
CA GLU A 423 19.99 -14.69 -1.94
C GLU A 423 21.33 -13.96 -1.99
N GLY A 424 21.73 -13.47 -3.17
CA GLY A 424 22.94 -12.68 -3.32
C GLY A 424 22.97 -11.45 -2.42
N LEU A 425 21.84 -10.74 -2.29
CA LEU A 425 21.74 -9.58 -1.39
C LEU A 425 21.87 -9.98 0.09
N ASN A 426 21.21 -11.06 0.52
CA ASN A 426 21.34 -11.56 1.89
C ASN A 426 22.76 -12.07 2.18
N GLN A 427 23.42 -12.71 1.21
CA GLN A 427 24.81 -13.13 1.30
C GLN A 427 25.74 -11.93 1.47
N VAL A 428 25.59 -10.88 0.66
CA VAL A 428 26.37 -9.63 0.80
C VAL A 428 26.17 -9.00 2.17
N ILE A 429 24.94 -8.95 2.70
CA ILE A 429 24.66 -8.42 4.04
C ILE A 429 25.39 -9.23 5.12
N ALA A 430 25.32 -10.56 5.05
CA ALA A 430 25.95 -11.45 6.02
C ALA A 430 27.49 -11.38 5.97
N GLU A 431 28.08 -11.45 4.77
CA GLU A 431 29.53 -11.41 4.58
C GLU A 431 30.15 -10.09 5.01
N ASN A 432 29.45 -8.98 4.78
CA ASN A 432 29.94 -7.63 5.08
C ASN A 432 29.42 -7.07 6.41
N LYS A 433 28.66 -7.85 7.19
CA LYS A 433 28.07 -7.44 8.48
C LYS A 433 27.29 -6.12 8.38
N LEU A 434 26.50 -5.98 7.31
CA LEU A 434 25.79 -4.75 6.97
C LEU A 434 24.43 -4.63 7.70
N GLY A 435 24.03 -5.65 8.43
CA GLY A 435 22.79 -5.74 9.18
C GLY A 435 22.61 -7.15 9.74
N ALA A 436 21.51 -7.40 10.45
CA ALA A 436 21.24 -8.71 11.00
C ALA A 436 21.13 -9.79 9.90
N PRO A 437 21.67 -10.99 10.15
CA PRO A 437 21.57 -12.11 9.22
C PRO A 437 20.15 -12.65 9.15
N ALA A 438 19.82 -13.30 8.03
CA ALA A 438 18.61 -14.11 7.94
C ALA A 438 18.68 -15.29 8.93
N THR A 439 17.64 -15.48 9.72
CA THR A 439 17.48 -16.58 10.70
C THR A 439 16.48 -17.64 10.24
N PHE A 440 15.82 -17.41 9.10
CA PHE A 440 14.84 -18.30 8.52
C PHE A 440 15.04 -18.41 7.00
N ASP A 441 14.85 -19.62 6.45
CA ASP A 441 14.88 -19.86 5.01
C ASP A 441 13.63 -19.28 4.34
N TYR A 442 13.73 -18.02 3.91
CA TYR A 442 12.64 -17.31 3.27
C TYR A 442 12.24 -17.87 1.91
N LYS A 443 13.04 -18.75 1.30
CA LYS A 443 12.74 -19.43 0.03
C LYS A 443 12.04 -20.77 0.24
N LYS A 444 11.86 -21.19 1.50
CA LYS A 444 11.17 -22.41 1.84
C LYS A 444 9.86 -22.54 1.05
N ASP A 445 9.64 -23.74 0.54
CA ASP A 445 8.51 -24.13 -0.31
C ASP A 445 8.48 -23.47 -1.70
N CYS A 446 9.63 -23.00 -2.20
CA CYS A 446 9.81 -22.68 -3.63
C CYS A 446 9.67 -23.94 -4.50
N GLN A 447 9.27 -23.74 -5.76
CA GLN A 447 9.02 -24.82 -6.72
C GLN A 447 10.21 -25.12 -7.64
#